data_AF-R7IZR2-F1
#
_entry.id   AF-R7IZR2-F1
#
_cell.length_a   1.000
_cell.length_b   1.000
_cell.length_c   1.000
_cell.angle_alpha   90.00
_cell.angle_beta   90.00
_cell.angle_gamma   90.00
#
_symmetry.space_group_name_H-M   'P 1'
#
loop_
_entity.id
_entity.type
_entity.pdbx_description
1 polymer ?
#
loop_
_entity_poly.entity_id
_entity_poly.type
_entity_poly.pdbx_seq_one_letter_code
_entity_poly.pdbx_strand_id
1 'polypeptide(L)'
;MLNRLITWRRNRHNFVIMDTRDNSVTFSRRLFRHIKDMYGAADVQPKVFVFYVPATKCYGFAVNVPLDRPTQLADIQYNSKHKCIGFESLNPTVAKILFDYGVSRFMMPCKLTVTTQVTPQGRDYFQIERPHEKFTRNSTPIRRHLP
;
A
#
# COMPACT_ATOMS: atom_id res chain seq x y z
N MET A 1 12.05 23.89 1.63
CA MET A 1 11.34 23.30 2.79
C MET A 1 9.82 23.21 2.59
N LEU A 2 9.17 24.22 2.00
CA LEU A 2 7.71 24.27 1.79
C LEU A 2 7.15 23.05 1.01
N ASN A 3 7.80 22.65 -0.09
CA ASN A 3 7.37 21.48 -0.88
C ASN A 3 7.40 20.17 -0.07
N ARG A 4 8.34 19.99 0.85
CA ARG A 4 8.37 18.78 1.70
C ARG A 4 7.18 18.73 2.66
N LEU A 5 6.80 19.88 3.26
CA LEU A 5 5.62 19.96 4.13
C LEU A 5 4.30 19.76 3.37
N ILE A 6 4.19 20.32 2.17
CA ILE A 6 3.00 20.16 1.32
C ILE A 6 2.86 18.70 0.88
N THR A 7 3.94 18.09 0.40
CA THR A 7 3.98 16.67 0.02
C THR A 7 3.67 15.78 1.21
N TRP A 8 4.24 16.06 2.38
CA TRP A 8 3.95 15.31 3.60
C TRP A 8 2.49 15.42 4.04
N ARG A 9 1.89 16.63 4.02
CA ARG A 9 0.47 16.83 4.32
C ARG A 9 -0.43 16.14 3.27
N ARG A 10 -0.04 16.13 2.00
CA ARG A 10 -0.73 15.45 0.90
C ARG A 10 -0.70 13.92 1.08
N ASN A 11 0.46 13.38 1.48
CA ASN A 11 0.68 11.95 1.65
C ASN A 11 0.02 11.39 2.91
N ARG A 12 -0.26 12.20 3.94
CA ARG A 12 -1.04 11.75 5.12
C ARG A 12 -2.42 11.18 4.78
N HIS A 13 -3.01 11.62 3.66
CA HIS A 13 -4.33 11.19 3.22
C HIS A 13 -4.27 10.10 2.14
N ASN A 14 -3.10 9.85 1.57
CA ASN A 14 -2.85 8.75 0.64
C ASN A 14 -2.27 7.58 1.44
N PHE A 15 -3.09 6.57 1.68
CA PHE A 15 -2.68 5.42 2.46
C PHE A 15 -3.41 4.18 1.99
N VAL A 16 -2.85 3.03 2.36
CA VAL A 16 -3.52 1.73 2.29
C VAL A 16 -3.74 1.19 3.70
N ILE A 17 -4.77 0.36 3.84
CA ILE A 17 -4.94 -0.54 4.98
C ILE A 17 -4.64 -1.94 4.47
N MET A 18 -3.67 -2.60 5.08
CA MET A 18 -3.22 -3.93 4.72
C MET A 18 -3.69 -4.93 5.77
N ASP A 19 -4.44 -5.95 5.37
CA ASP A 19 -4.93 -7.01 6.26
C ASP A 19 -4.38 -8.36 5.80
N THR A 20 -3.78 -9.10 6.73
CA THR A 20 -3.15 -10.40 6.43
C THR A 20 -4.14 -11.54 6.41
N ARG A 21 -5.34 -11.36 6.97
CA ARG A 21 -6.34 -12.43 7.10
C ARG A 21 -6.90 -12.86 5.74
N ASP A 22 -7.03 -11.91 4.82
CA ASP A 22 -7.57 -12.09 3.48
C ASP A 22 -6.63 -11.52 2.39
N ASN A 23 -5.37 -11.24 2.74
CA ASN A 23 -4.39 -10.59 1.86
C ASN A 23 -4.90 -9.29 1.19
N SER A 24 -5.82 -8.58 1.84
CA SER A 24 -6.43 -7.39 1.27
C SER A 24 -5.57 -6.15 1.45
N VAL A 25 -5.58 -5.31 0.41
CA VAL A 25 -5.00 -3.98 0.38
C VAL A 25 -6.12 -2.99 0.05
N THR A 26 -6.62 -2.29 1.05
CA THR A 26 -7.71 -1.32 0.91
C THR A 26 -7.17 0.09 0.73
N PHE A 27 -7.63 0.80 -0.30
CA PHE A 27 -7.24 2.18 -0.55
C PHE A 27 -7.96 3.17 0.35
N SER A 28 -7.27 4.26 0.72
CA SER A 28 -7.96 5.46 1.18
C SER A 28 -8.80 6.05 0.04
N ARG A 29 -9.91 6.72 0.38
CA ARG A 29 -10.77 7.40 -0.62
C ARG A 29 -9.99 8.40 -1.49
N ARG A 30 -8.99 9.08 -0.93
CA ARG A 30 -8.17 10.05 -1.67
C ARG A 30 -7.20 9.34 -2.62
N LEU A 31 -6.58 8.25 -2.18
CA LEU A 31 -5.69 7.46 -3.02
C LEU A 31 -6.47 6.85 -4.19
N PHE A 32 -7.66 6.29 -3.94
CA PHE A 32 -8.51 5.76 -5.00
C PHE A 32 -8.91 6.83 -6.03
N ARG A 33 -9.30 8.02 -5.57
CA ARG A 33 -9.59 9.14 -6.48
C ARG A 33 -8.36 9.51 -7.31
N HIS A 34 -7.19 9.60 -6.68
CA HIS A 34 -5.95 9.91 -7.37
C HIS A 34 -5.60 8.88 -8.45
N ILE A 35 -5.77 7.58 -8.17
CA ILE A 35 -5.61 6.51 -9.16
C ILE A 35 -6.61 6.71 -10.30
N LYS A 36 -7.89 6.96 -10.00
CA LYS A 36 -8.91 7.19 -11.02
C LYS A 36 -8.60 8.40 -11.92
N ASP A 37 -8.12 9.49 -11.33
CA ASP A 37 -7.77 10.71 -12.05
C ASP A 37 -6.56 10.48 -12.99
N MET A 38 -5.59 9.63 -12.59
CA MET A 38 -4.40 9.34 -13.39
C MET A 38 -4.65 8.35 -14.54
N TYR A 39 -5.44 7.31 -14.31
CA TYR A 39 -5.62 6.20 -15.26
C TYR A 39 -6.95 6.25 -16.02
N GLY A 40 -7.79 7.26 -15.76
CA GLY A 40 -9.03 7.51 -16.46
C GLY A 40 -10.15 6.50 -16.15
N ALA A 41 -11.33 6.75 -16.72
CA ALA A 41 -12.45 5.81 -16.74
C ALA A 41 -12.35 4.92 -17.97
N ALA A 42 -11.23 4.22 -18.16
CA ALA A 42 -11.15 3.20 -19.20
C ALA A 42 -12.18 2.10 -18.92
N ASP A 43 -12.88 1.61 -19.95
CA ASP A 43 -13.86 0.50 -19.87
C ASP A 43 -13.25 -0.84 -19.43
N VAL A 44 -11.95 -0.87 -19.13
CA VAL A 44 -11.21 -2.05 -18.72
C VAL A 44 -11.06 -2.05 -17.20
N GLN A 45 -11.41 -3.17 -16.57
CA GLN A 45 -11.19 -3.41 -15.14
C GLN A 45 -9.73 -3.10 -14.77
N PRO A 46 -9.45 -2.12 -13.90
CA PRO A 46 -8.08 -1.72 -13.60
C PRO A 46 -7.33 -2.83 -12.85
N LYS A 47 -6.12 -3.12 -13.34
CA LYS A 47 -5.26 -4.18 -12.81
C LYS A 47 -4.04 -3.62 -12.11
N VAL A 48 -3.67 -4.26 -11.01
CA VAL A 48 -2.57 -3.87 -10.14
C VAL A 48 -1.44 -4.88 -10.25
N PHE A 49 -0.24 -4.38 -10.51
CA PHE A 49 1.00 -5.13 -10.39
C PHE A 49 1.73 -4.68 -9.13
N VAL A 50 2.03 -5.62 -8.22
CA VAL A 50 2.76 -5.36 -6.97
C VAL A 50 4.19 -5.83 -7.11
N PHE A 51 5.14 -5.05 -6.63
CA PHE A 51 6.57 -5.33 -6.77
C PHE A 51 7.40 -4.77 -5.61
N TYR A 52 8.61 -5.28 -5.47
CA TYR A 52 9.61 -4.76 -4.54
C TYR A 52 10.56 -3.80 -5.25
N VAL A 53 10.92 -2.70 -4.59
CA VAL A 53 11.85 -1.68 -5.08
C VAL A 53 13.13 -1.74 -4.22
N PRO A 54 14.22 -2.35 -4.73
CA PRO A 54 15.45 -2.52 -3.95
C PRO A 54 16.08 -1.20 -3.49
N ALA A 55 16.00 -0.15 -4.32
CA ALA A 55 16.61 1.15 -4.04
C ALA A 55 16.04 1.82 -2.78
N THR A 56 14.73 1.74 -2.57
CA THR A 56 14.04 2.31 -1.39
C THR A 56 13.76 1.27 -0.32
N LYS A 57 14.00 -0.01 -0.62
CA LYS A 57 13.62 -1.17 0.19
C LYS A 57 12.13 -1.19 0.52
N CYS A 58 11.31 -0.63 -0.36
CA CYS A 58 9.86 -0.57 -0.22
C CYS A 58 9.18 -1.45 -1.26
N TYR A 59 7.99 -1.93 -0.95
CA TYR A 59 7.03 -2.42 -1.91
C TYR A 59 6.28 -1.26 -2.56
N GLY A 60 5.88 -1.48 -3.80
CA GLY A 60 5.04 -0.56 -4.54
C GLY A 60 4.07 -1.31 -5.42
N PHE A 61 3.13 -0.57 -5.97
CA PHE A 61 2.22 -1.10 -6.96
C PHE A 61 2.01 -0.10 -8.09
N ALA A 62 1.77 -0.61 -9.28
CA ALA A 62 1.46 0.17 -10.46
C ALA A 62 0.17 -0.34 -11.09
N VAL A 63 -0.57 0.56 -11.74
CA VAL A 63 -1.89 0.28 -12.30
C VAL A 63 -1.79 0.23 -13.82
N ASN A 64 -2.43 -0.77 -14.44
CA ASN A 64 -2.50 -0.93 -15.89
C ASN A 64 -1.13 -0.91 -16.59
N VAL A 65 -0.13 -1.56 -15.98
CA VAL A 65 1.21 -1.66 -16.57
C VAL A 65 1.16 -2.57 -17.79
N PRO A 66 1.67 -2.14 -18.96
CA PRO A 66 1.85 -3.03 -20.10
C PRO A 66 3.02 -3.97 -19.77
N LEU A 67 2.69 -5.24 -19.53
CA LEU A 67 3.64 -6.31 -19.24
C LEU A 67 3.57 -7.33 -20.36
N ASP A 68 4.71 -7.58 -21.00
CA ASP A 68 4.81 -8.53 -22.13
C ASP A 68 4.84 -9.99 -21.68
N ARG A 69 5.01 -10.22 -20.38
CA ARG A 69 5.12 -11.56 -19.78
C ARG A 69 3.86 -11.90 -18.99
N PRO A 70 3.44 -13.18 -18.99
CA PRO A 70 2.36 -13.63 -18.13
C PRO A 70 2.74 -13.36 -16.66
N THR A 71 2.10 -12.35 -16.09
CA THR A 71 2.40 -11.83 -14.75
C THR A 71 1.12 -11.84 -13.95
N GLN A 72 1.20 -12.24 -12.68
CA GLN A 72 0.06 -12.16 -11.79
C GLN A 72 -0.31 -10.71 -11.54
N LEU A 73 -1.55 -10.36 -11.90
CA LEU A 73 -2.14 -9.06 -11.67
C LEU A 73 -3.34 -9.23 -10.74
N ALA A 74 -3.57 -8.24 -9.88
CA ALA A 74 -4.74 -8.19 -9.02
C ALA A 74 -5.76 -7.21 -9.56
N ASP A 75 -7.04 -7.58 -9.54
CA ASP A 75 -8.10 -6.65 -9.92
C ASP A 75 -8.39 -5.69 -8.77
N ILE A 76 -8.56 -4.39 -9.07
CA ILE A 76 -9.13 -3.47 -8.09
C ILE A 76 -10.63 -3.75 -7.99
N GLN A 77 -11.12 -4.09 -6.81
CA GLN A 77 -12.52 -4.47 -6.61
C GLN A 77 -13.18 -3.60 -5.53
N TYR A 78 -14.46 -3.32 -5.72
CA TYR A 78 -15.31 -2.67 -4.73
C TYR A 78 -16.04 -3.71 -3.88
N ASN A 79 -15.82 -3.67 -2.57
CA ASN A 79 -16.57 -4.48 -1.62
C ASN A 79 -17.78 -3.67 -1.14
N SER A 80 -18.97 -4.00 -1.65
CA SER A 80 -20.22 -3.31 -1.32
C SER A 80 -20.63 -3.47 0.16
N LYS A 81 -20.38 -4.65 0.74
CA LYS A 81 -20.68 -4.97 2.14
C LYS A 81 -19.88 -4.10 3.11
N HIS A 82 -18.59 -3.92 2.83
CA HIS A 82 -17.68 -3.15 3.68
C HIS A 82 -17.46 -1.71 3.20
N LYS A 83 -18.09 -1.32 2.08
CA LYS A 83 -17.99 0.00 1.44
C LYS A 83 -16.53 0.44 1.22
N CYS A 84 -15.68 -0.51 0.86
CA CYS A 84 -14.26 -0.29 0.64
C CYS A 84 -13.83 -0.70 -0.77
N ILE A 85 -12.72 -0.15 -1.23
CA ILE A 85 -12.14 -0.45 -2.55
C ILE A 85 -10.66 -0.75 -2.38
N GLY A 86 -10.20 -1.78 -3.06
CA GLY A 86 -8.86 -2.31 -2.87
C GLY A 86 -8.57 -3.44 -3.83
N PHE A 87 -7.56 -4.23 -3.53
CA PHE A 87 -7.21 -5.43 -4.28
C PHE A 87 -6.64 -6.48 -3.33
N GLU A 88 -6.53 -7.73 -3.79
CA GLU A 88 -5.85 -8.81 -3.08
C GLU A 88 -4.40 -8.92 -3.55
N SER A 89 -3.45 -8.94 -2.62
CA SER A 89 -2.03 -9.10 -2.93
C SER A 89 -1.57 -10.50 -2.55
N LEU A 90 -1.45 -11.40 -3.54
CA LEU A 90 -0.99 -12.78 -3.32
C LEU A 90 0.50 -12.98 -3.64
N ASN A 91 1.09 -12.13 -4.49
CA ASN A 91 2.50 -12.18 -4.80
C ASN A 91 3.08 -10.77 -5.00
N PRO A 92 3.83 -10.23 -4.02
CA PRO A 92 4.03 -10.77 -2.67
C PRO A 92 2.71 -10.79 -1.85
N THR A 93 2.62 -11.67 -0.86
CA THR A 93 1.50 -11.66 0.09
C THR A 93 1.56 -10.44 1.01
N VAL A 94 0.41 -10.02 1.55
CA VAL A 94 0.37 -8.93 2.56
C VAL A 94 1.23 -9.29 3.78
N ALA A 95 1.19 -10.56 4.21
CA ALA A 95 2.03 -11.05 5.31
C ALA A 95 3.52 -10.88 5.02
N LYS A 96 3.97 -11.20 3.80
CA LYS A 96 5.37 -11.01 3.40
C LYS A 96 5.78 -9.54 3.42
N ILE A 97 4.93 -8.65 2.87
CA ILE A 97 5.18 -7.21 2.86
C ILE A 97 5.36 -6.68 4.29
N LEU A 98 4.43 -7.01 5.19
CA LEU A 98 4.45 -6.52 6.57
C LEU A 98 5.60 -7.14 7.38
N PHE A 99 5.95 -8.40 7.14
CA PHE A 99 7.12 -9.05 7.73
C PHE A 99 8.42 -8.34 7.35
N ASP A 100 8.63 -8.06 6.06
CA ASP A 100 9.82 -7.36 5.57
C ASP A 100 9.91 -5.91 6.07
N TYR A 101 8.78 -5.33 6.46
CA TYR A 101 8.69 -4.01 7.06
C TYR A 101 8.89 -4.02 8.58
N GLY A 102 9.09 -5.20 9.18
CA GLY A 102 9.30 -5.34 10.62
C GLY A 102 8.05 -5.06 11.45
N VAL A 103 6.85 -5.22 10.88
CA VAL A 103 5.59 -4.98 11.60
C VAL A 103 5.30 -6.17 12.52
N SER A 104 5.56 -6.02 13.82
CA SER A 104 5.44 -7.09 14.83
C SER A 104 4.01 -7.59 15.07
N ARG A 105 2.98 -6.79 14.72
CA ARG A 105 1.55 -7.14 14.88
C ARG A 105 0.81 -7.18 13.54
N PHE A 106 1.39 -7.84 12.54
CA PHE A 106 0.79 -7.93 11.19
C PHE A 106 -0.52 -8.72 11.14
N MET A 107 -0.92 -9.41 12.21
CA MET A 107 -2.23 -10.07 12.32
C MET A 107 -3.41 -9.10 12.50
N MET A 108 -3.14 -7.80 12.71
CA MET A 108 -4.14 -6.73 12.71
C MET A 108 -3.97 -5.85 11.46
N PRO A 109 -5.05 -5.25 10.93
CA PRO A 109 -4.96 -4.33 9.81
C PRO A 109 -3.96 -3.20 10.06
N CYS A 110 -3.01 -3.02 9.14
CA CYS A 110 -1.95 -2.03 9.24
C CYS A 110 -2.17 -0.88 8.24
N LYS A 111 -2.19 0.35 8.73
CA LYS A 111 -2.27 1.55 7.88
C LYS A 111 -0.87 2.00 7.47
N LEU A 112 -0.59 2.03 6.17
CA LEU A 112 0.68 2.50 5.62
C LEU A 112 0.47 3.66 4.64
N THR A 113 1.35 4.67 4.73
CA THR A 113 1.34 5.81 3.81
C THR A 113 1.72 5.36 2.40
N VAL A 114 1.12 5.98 1.39
CA VAL A 114 1.45 5.77 -0.01
C VAL A 114 1.96 7.06 -0.63
N THR A 115 3.08 6.98 -1.35
CA THR A 115 3.62 8.10 -2.13
C THR A 115 3.64 7.75 -3.60
N THR A 116 3.46 8.75 -4.46
CA THR A 116 3.60 8.57 -5.92
C THR A 116 5.06 8.82 -6.28
N GLN A 117 5.61 7.91 -7.07
CA GLN A 117 6.99 7.90 -7.52
C GLN A 117 7.00 7.71 -9.04
N VAL A 118 8.10 8.09 -9.68
CA VAL A 118 8.28 7.95 -11.13
C VAL A 118 9.52 7.09 -11.36
N THR A 119 9.41 6.05 -12.19
CA THR A 119 10.55 5.22 -12.58
C THR A 119 11.51 6.01 -13.48
N PRO A 120 12.77 5.57 -13.65
CA PRO A 120 13.68 6.19 -14.61
C PRO A 120 13.14 6.25 -16.05
N GLN A 121 12.23 5.35 -16.41
CA GLN A 121 11.54 5.31 -17.71
C GLN A 121 10.29 6.21 -17.77
N GLY A 122 10.06 7.06 -16.76
CA GLY A 122 8.95 8.00 -16.74
C GLY A 122 7.59 7.39 -16.39
N ARG A 123 7.53 6.19 -15.82
CA ARG A 123 6.26 5.54 -15.42
C ARG A 123 5.93 5.81 -13.96
N ASP A 124 4.69 6.18 -13.68
CA ASP A 124 4.23 6.37 -12.30
C ASP A 124 4.02 5.04 -11.57
N TYR A 125 4.36 5.01 -10.28
CA TYR A 125 3.97 3.95 -9.37
C TYR A 125 3.66 4.50 -7.98
N PHE A 126 2.95 3.69 -7.19
CA PHE A 126 2.55 4.01 -5.83
C PHE A 126 3.41 3.21 -4.85
N GLN A 127 4.36 3.88 -4.19
CA GLN A 127 5.20 3.27 -3.17
C GLN A 127 4.44 3.18 -1.85
N ILE A 128 4.39 1.99 -1.26
CA ILE A 128 3.87 1.76 0.08
C ILE A 128 5.03 2.05 1.04
N GLU A 129 4.97 3.14 1.77
CA GLU A 129 6.02 3.53 2.70
C GLU A 129 6.11 2.58 3.87
N ARG A 130 7.35 2.34 4.32
CA ARG A 130 7.60 1.65 5.57
C ARG A 130 6.94 2.40 6.73
N PRO A 131 6.46 1.69 7.76
CA PRO A 131 5.94 2.33 8.95
C PRO A 131 7.01 3.25 9.56
N HIS A 132 6.65 4.50 9.84
CA HIS A 132 7.54 5.36 10.60
C HIS A 132 7.72 4.78 12.01
N GLU A 133 8.92 4.87 12.58
CA GLU A 133 9.28 4.35 13.92
C GLU A 133 8.31 4.75 15.04
N LYS A 134 7.56 5.86 14.87
CA LYS A 134 6.54 6.31 15.83
C LYS A 134 5.27 5.44 15.86
N PHE A 135 4.98 4.65 14.82
CA PHE A 135 3.84 3.72 14.77
C PHE A 135 4.22 2.29 15.13
N THR A 136 5.51 1.96 15.18
CA THR A 136 6.04 0.72 15.76
C THR A 136 6.24 0.82 17.27
N ARG A 137 5.66 1.84 17.94
CA ARG A 137 5.73 1.98 19.40
C ARG A 137 5.13 0.72 20.03
N ASN A 138 6.04 -0.16 20.44
CA ASN A 138 5.80 -1.31 21.27
C ASN A 138 4.86 -0.89 22.39
N SER A 139 3.68 -1.51 22.47
CA SER A 139 3.07 -1.66 23.78
C SER A 139 4.00 -2.59 24.52
N THR A 140 4.95 -1.99 25.24
CA THR A 140 5.72 -2.63 26.29
C THR A 140 4.73 -3.48 27.08
N PRO A 141 4.90 -4.80 27.20
CA PRO A 141 4.13 -5.53 28.17
C PRO A 141 4.49 -4.91 29.51
N ILE A 142 3.51 -4.33 30.20
CA ILE A 142 3.64 -4.00 31.61
C ILE A 142 4.06 -5.32 32.24
N ARG A 143 5.33 -5.41 32.66
CA ARG A 143 5.81 -6.51 33.50
C ARG A 143 4.84 -6.53 34.67
N ARG A 144 4.01 -7.57 34.73
CA ARG A 144 3.31 -7.91 35.97
C ARG A 144 4.43 -8.17 36.98
N HIS A 145 4.64 -7.22 37.88
CA HIS A 145 5.25 -7.55 39.15
C HIS A 145 4.28 -8.50 39.86
N LEU A 146 4.65 -9.78 39.87
CA LEU A 146 4.20 -10.71 40.90
C LEU A 146 5.17 -10.52 42.08
N PRO A 147 4.70 -10.20 43.28
CA PRO A 147 5.09 -10.98 44.45
C PRO A 147 4.47 -12.39 44.37
#